data_AF-A0A821M9P5-F1
#
_entry.id   AF-A0A821M9P5-F1
#
_cell.length_a   1.000
_cell.length_b   1.000
_cell.length_c   1.000
_cell.angle_alpha   90.00
_cell.angle_beta   90.00
_cell.angle_gamma   90.00
#
_symmetry.space_group_name_H-M   'P 1'
#
loop_
_entity.id
_entity.type
_entity.pdbx_description
1 polymer ?
#
loop_
_entity_poly.entity_id
_entity_poly.type
_entity_poly.pdbx_seq_one_letter_code
_entity_poly.pdbx_strand_id
1 'polypeptide(L)'
;MSVIFDPQMYVNLFTKHATIVKHLGVDVEVYDWKNEVTNVCKPPGSWHFKFNACKRFILHKGRQNVSVQGEENYRSECTQPKYVTKKGRRCAELEPVIRRKGNKINIKKIADVSNLLSKHFGEDWRTIESLAYYRDIELNNDNSEEREDLVCVPLEESDNCI
;
A
#
# COMPACT_ATOMS: atom_id res chain seq x y z
N MET A 1 -18.10 -13.36 28.46
CA MET A 1 -17.15 -12.89 27.43
C MET A 1 -17.92 -12.80 26.12
N SER A 2 -18.12 -11.61 25.55
CA SER A 2 -18.76 -11.47 24.24
C SER A 2 -17.72 -11.69 23.15
N VAL A 3 -17.78 -12.82 22.47
CA VAL A 3 -16.95 -13.08 21.28
C VAL A 3 -17.57 -12.30 20.12
N ILE A 4 -16.74 -11.51 19.44
CA ILE A 4 -17.15 -10.81 18.22
C ILE A 4 -17.02 -11.80 17.07
N PHE A 5 -18.13 -12.14 16.42
CA PHE A 5 -18.17 -13.10 15.31
C PHE A 5 -18.49 -12.45 13.96
N ASP A 6 -19.09 -11.25 13.96
CA ASP A 6 -19.49 -10.52 12.75
C ASP A 6 -18.76 -9.15 12.68
N PRO A 7 -18.13 -8.79 11.55
CA PRO A 7 -17.62 -7.44 11.30
C PRO A 7 -18.57 -6.30 11.70
N GLN A 8 -19.88 -6.48 11.54
CA GLN A 8 -20.87 -5.46 11.91
C GLN A 8 -20.89 -5.17 13.42
N MET A 9 -20.54 -6.14 14.27
CA MET A 9 -20.44 -5.92 15.71
C MET A 9 -19.31 -4.95 16.06
N TYR A 10 -18.21 -4.92 15.29
CA TYR A 10 -17.16 -3.91 15.47
C TYR A 10 -17.68 -2.52 15.15
N VAL A 11 -18.40 -2.37 14.03
CA VAL A 11 -19.01 -1.08 13.64
C VAL A 11 -19.96 -0.61 14.73
N ASN A 12 -20.83 -1.49 15.23
CA ASN A 12 -21.78 -1.16 16.30
C ASN A 12 -21.08 -0.76 17.61
N LEU A 13 -19.97 -1.44 17.97
CA LEU A 13 -19.16 -1.09 19.13
C LEU A 13 -18.53 0.30 18.97
N PHE A 14 -17.95 0.59 17.81
CA PHE A 14 -17.37 1.90 17.53
C PHE A 14 -18.44 2.99 17.52
N THR A 15 -19.60 2.77 16.90
CA THR A 15 -20.71 3.73 16.93
C THR A 15 -21.19 4.02 18.35
N LYS A 16 -21.18 3.03 19.23
CA LYS A 16 -21.60 3.19 20.62
C LYS A 16 -20.61 3.99 21.47
N HIS A 17 -19.31 3.90 21.19
CA HIS A 17 -18.26 4.40 22.07
C HIS A 17 -17.36 5.49 21.46
N ALA A 18 -17.39 5.69 20.14
CA ALA A 18 -16.58 6.68 19.44
C ALA A 18 -17.42 7.87 19.01
N THR A 19 -16.83 9.07 19.08
CA THR A 19 -17.49 10.33 18.67
C THR A 19 -17.62 10.48 17.16
N ILE A 20 -16.73 9.83 16.39
CA ILE A 20 -16.69 9.90 14.93
C ILE A 20 -16.39 8.49 14.40
N VAL A 21 -17.36 7.91 13.69
CA VAL A 21 -17.16 6.69 12.91
C VAL A 21 -17.11 7.10 11.45
N LYS A 22 -15.90 7.12 10.88
CA LYS A 22 -15.70 7.32 9.44
C LYS A 22 -15.11 6.06 8.84
N HIS A 23 -15.67 5.63 7.73
CA HIS A 23 -15.21 4.48 6.97
C HIS A 23 -14.13 4.91 5.99
N LEU A 24 -12.93 4.36 6.14
CA LEU A 24 -11.82 4.57 5.21
C LEU A 24 -12.21 4.09 3.80
N GLY A 25 -11.94 4.92 2.79
CA GLY A 25 -12.28 4.67 1.40
C GLY A 25 -13.75 4.92 1.05
N VAL A 26 -14.58 5.37 2.00
CA VAL A 26 -15.98 5.80 1.79
C VAL A 26 -16.15 7.24 2.25
N ASP A 27 -15.94 7.50 3.54
CA ASP A 27 -16.07 8.83 4.14
C ASP A 27 -14.74 9.62 4.12
N VAL A 28 -13.62 8.90 3.96
CA VAL A 28 -12.26 9.44 3.95
C VAL A 28 -11.52 8.88 2.76
N GLU A 29 -11.04 9.75 1.88
CA GLU A 29 -10.23 9.36 0.74
C GLU A 29 -8.92 8.71 1.20
N VAL A 30 -8.56 7.61 0.55
CA VAL A 30 -7.30 6.90 0.80
C VAL A 30 -6.38 7.20 -0.37
N TYR A 31 -5.21 7.76 -0.10
CA TYR A 31 -4.24 8.13 -1.13
C TYR A 31 -3.14 7.06 -1.25
N ASP A 32 -2.70 6.77 -2.48
CA ASP A 32 -1.63 5.82 -2.76
C ASP A 32 -0.23 6.43 -2.54
N TRP A 33 0.10 6.60 -1.26
CA TRP A 33 1.42 7.06 -0.84
C TRP A 33 2.53 6.06 -1.17
N LYS A 34 2.22 4.77 -1.27
CA LYS A 34 3.25 3.73 -1.46
C LYS A 34 3.88 3.85 -2.84
N ASN A 35 3.05 3.89 -3.88
CA ASN A 35 3.54 4.03 -5.24
C ASN A 35 4.19 5.40 -5.44
N GLU A 36 3.59 6.45 -4.89
CA GLU A 36 4.10 7.80 -5.07
C GLU A 36 5.46 8.03 -4.38
N VAL A 37 5.64 7.50 -3.17
CA VAL A 37 6.95 7.50 -2.50
C VAL A 37 7.96 6.65 -3.27
N THR A 38 7.55 5.54 -3.86
CA THR A 38 8.46 4.71 -4.70
C THR A 38 8.89 5.46 -5.96
N ASN A 39 8.07 6.38 -6.48
CA ASN A 39 8.40 7.23 -7.64
C ASN A 39 9.42 8.31 -7.27
N VAL A 40 9.26 8.96 -6.12
CA VAL A 40 10.07 10.12 -5.71
C VAL A 40 11.31 9.72 -4.90
N CYS A 41 11.19 8.75 -4.00
CA CYS A 41 12.25 8.28 -3.10
C CYS A 41 12.95 7.04 -3.64
N LYS A 42 14.23 6.89 -3.31
CA LYS A 42 14.96 5.63 -3.50
C LYS A 42 14.43 4.60 -2.49
N PRO A 43 14.36 3.31 -2.84
CA PRO A 43 14.09 2.28 -1.85
C PRO A 43 15.20 2.27 -0.80
N PRO A 44 14.93 1.92 0.48
CA PRO A 44 15.92 1.95 1.55
C PRO A 44 17.22 1.18 1.26
N GLY A 45 17.14 0.08 0.50
CA GLY A 45 18.32 -0.70 0.10
C GLY A 45 19.24 0.01 -0.90
N SER A 46 18.76 1.03 -1.61
CA SER A 46 19.55 1.83 -2.57
C SER A 46 20.02 3.16 -1.99
N TRP A 47 19.89 3.35 -0.68
CA TRP A 47 20.43 4.53 -0.01
C TRP A 47 21.94 4.39 0.12
N HIS A 48 22.63 5.53 0.13
CA HIS A 48 24.08 5.57 0.39
C HIS A 48 24.42 5.36 1.88
N PHE A 49 23.42 5.01 2.69
CA PHE A 49 23.56 4.74 4.11
C PHE A 49 22.43 3.82 4.57
N LYS A 50 22.67 3.04 5.64
CA LYS A 50 21.65 2.19 6.25
C LYS A 50 20.78 3.00 7.21
N PHE A 51 19.46 2.81 7.19
CA PHE A 51 18.53 3.54 8.06
C PHE A 51 18.90 3.41 9.55
N ASN A 52 19.18 2.20 10.04
CA ASN A 52 19.50 1.97 11.46
C ASN A 52 20.87 2.47 11.89
N ALA A 53 21.87 2.39 11.01
CA ALA A 53 23.25 2.78 11.33
C ALA A 53 23.54 4.27 11.06
N CYS A 54 22.59 4.99 10.46
CA CYS A 54 22.78 6.38 10.12
C CYS A 54 23.01 7.24 11.38
N LYS A 55 23.86 8.26 11.23
CA LYS A 55 24.14 9.19 12.31
C LYS A 55 22.92 10.04 12.64
N ARG A 56 22.34 10.64 11.61
CA ARG A 56 21.19 11.54 11.69
C ARG A 56 20.54 11.68 10.34
N PHE A 57 19.25 12.00 10.37
CA PHE A 57 18.54 12.56 9.24
C PHE A 57 18.57 14.08 9.29
N ILE A 58 18.72 14.70 8.14
CA ILE A 58 18.70 16.14 7.96
C ILE A 58 17.46 16.47 7.14
N LEU A 59 16.52 17.13 7.80
CA LEU A 59 15.32 17.68 7.19
C LEU A 59 15.52 19.17 7.03
N HIS A 60 15.77 19.61 5.80
CA HIS A 60 15.93 21.02 5.51
C HIS A 60 14.69 21.54 4.75
N LYS A 61 13.94 22.42 5.42
CA LYS A 61 12.75 23.06 4.86
C LYS A 61 13.15 24.28 4.04
N GLY A 62 12.95 24.20 2.73
CA GLY A 62 12.97 25.35 1.84
C GLY A 62 11.60 26.02 1.74
N ARG A 63 11.46 26.99 0.83
CA ARG A 63 10.22 27.75 0.62
C ARG A 63 9.04 26.90 0.13
N GLN A 64 9.30 25.95 -0.76
CA GLN A 64 8.27 25.12 -1.41
C GLN A 64 8.57 23.61 -1.33
N ASN A 65 9.68 23.21 -0.71
CA ASN A 65 10.11 21.82 -0.67
C ASN A 65 10.83 21.50 0.64
N VAL A 66 10.79 20.24 1.03
CA VAL A 66 11.61 19.70 2.11
C VAL A 66 12.61 18.74 1.48
N SER A 67 13.90 18.99 1.70
CA SER A 67 14.95 18.02 1.36
C SER A 67 15.15 17.07 2.52
N VAL A 68 15.17 15.78 2.21
CA VAL A 68 15.44 14.71 3.16
C VAL A 68 16.78 14.07 2.80
N GLN A 69 17.72 14.14 3.73
CA GLN A 69 19.06 13.60 3.58
C GLN A 69 19.45 12.80 4.82
N GLY A 70 20.42 11.91 4.70
CA GLY A 70 21.02 11.25 5.86
C GLY A 70 22.54 11.19 5.76
N GLU A 71 23.15 11.00 6.91
CA GLU A 71 24.59 10.82 7.08
C GLU A 71 24.90 9.40 7.55
N GLU A 72 25.92 8.79 6.96
CA GLU A 72 26.12 7.34 7.02
C GLU A 72 26.59 6.79 8.36
N ASN A 73 27.56 7.43 9.02
CA ASN A 73 28.20 6.85 10.20
C ASN A 73 28.67 7.91 11.21
N TYR A 74 28.58 7.59 12.51
CA TYR A 74 29.20 8.36 13.58
C TYR A 74 30.74 8.34 13.53
N ARG A 75 31.32 7.26 12.98
CA ARG A 75 32.78 7.00 12.96
C ARG A 75 33.53 7.69 11.81
N SER A 76 32.83 8.22 10.81
CA SER A 76 33.43 8.87 9.66
C SER A 76 33.06 10.36 9.65
N GLU A 77 34.07 11.23 9.58
CA GLU A 77 33.94 12.69 9.43
C GLU A 77 33.51 13.09 8.00
N CYS A 78 33.13 12.13 7.13
CA CYS A 78 32.56 12.41 5.82
C CYS A 78 31.21 13.14 5.98
N THR A 79 31.29 14.47 5.97
CA THR A 79 30.28 15.45 6.39
C THR A 79 29.22 15.77 5.33
N GLN A 80 29.14 15.01 4.23
CA GLN A 80 28.22 15.32 3.14
C GLN A 80 26.90 14.54 3.25
N PRO A 81 25.77 15.22 3.54
CA PRO A 81 24.47 14.57 3.59
C PRO A 81 24.08 13.98 2.23
N LYS A 82 23.57 12.75 2.22
CA LYS A 82 23.13 12.06 1.00
C LYS A 82 21.62 12.06 0.91
N TYR A 83 21.09 12.40 -0.26
CA TYR A 83 19.65 12.45 -0.51
C TYR A 83 19.02 11.05 -0.56
N VAL A 84 17.84 10.94 0.08
CA VAL A 84 16.95 9.77 -0.04
C VAL A 84 16.08 9.84 -1.30
N THR A 85 15.89 11.03 -1.88
CA THR A 85 15.14 11.20 -3.13
C THR A 85 15.94 10.74 -4.35
N LYS A 86 15.24 10.34 -5.41
CA LYS A 86 15.86 10.07 -6.71
C LYS A 86 16.43 11.36 -7.31
N LYS A 87 17.40 11.22 -8.21
CA LYS A 87 18.02 12.37 -8.90
C LYS A 87 16.94 13.17 -9.63
N GLY A 88 16.90 14.48 -9.40
CA GLY A 88 15.95 15.40 -10.04
C GLY A 88 14.52 15.36 -9.49
N ARG A 89 14.24 14.55 -8.45
CA ARG A 89 12.92 14.47 -7.82
C ARG A 89 12.90 15.19 -6.47
N ARG A 90 11.77 15.80 -6.13
CA ARG A 90 11.57 16.56 -4.89
C ARG A 90 10.38 16.03 -4.11
N CYS A 91 10.41 16.11 -2.78
CA CYS A 91 9.28 15.72 -1.93
C CYS A 91 8.02 16.57 -2.20
N ALA A 92 8.20 17.82 -2.65
CA ALA A 92 7.10 18.69 -3.10
C ALA A 92 6.37 18.17 -4.35
N GLU A 93 6.93 17.22 -5.08
CA GLU A 93 6.33 16.63 -6.27
C GLU A 93 5.51 15.37 -5.94
N LEU A 94 5.37 15.02 -4.64
CA LEU A 94 4.51 13.93 -4.21
C LEU A 94 3.05 14.34 -4.41
N GLU A 95 2.40 13.71 -5.39
CA GLU A 95 0.98 13.92 -5.69
C GLU A 95 0.27 12.56 -5.73
N PRO A 96 -0.05 11.97 -4.56
CA PRO A 96 -0.59 10.63 -4.50
C PRO A 96 -2.01 10.59 -5.04
N VAL A 97 -2.32 9.56 -5.83
CA VAL A 97 -3.64 9.38 -6.43
C VAL A 97 -4.61 8.77 -5.42
N ILE A 98 -5.88 9.16 -5.49
CA ILE A 98 -6.95 8.56 -4.67
C ILE A 98 -7.13 7.09 -5.09
N ARG A 99 -6.96 6.18 -4.13
CA ARG A 99 -7.20 4.75 -4.30
C ARG A 99 -8.64 4.43 -3.94
N ARG A 100 -9.39 3.92 -4.92
CA ARG A 100 -10.78 3.49 -4.72
C ARG A 100 -10.84 2.19 -3.91
N LYS A 101 -11.95 1.98 -3.22
CA LYS A 101 -12.23 0.74 -2.50
C LYS A 101 -12.39 -0.42 -3.49
N GLY A 102 -11.79 -1.55 -3.16
CA GLY A 102 -11.83 -2.77 -3.97
C GLY A 102 -10.52 -2.98 -4.73
N ASN A 103 -10.00 -4.21 -4.66
CA ASN A 103 -8.87 -4.62 -5.48
C ASN A 103 -9.41 -5.22 -6.78
N LYS A 104 -8.73 -4.97 -7.89
CA LYS A 104 -9.00 -5.70 -9.12
C LYS A 104 -8.69 -7.17 -8.89
N ILE A 105 -9.66 -8.02 -9.17
CA ILE A 105 -9.48 -9.47 -9.08
C ILE A 105 -9.01 -9.95 -10.45
N ASN A 106 -8.04 -10.86 -10.44
CA ASN A 106 -7.59 -11.50 -11.67
C ASN A 106 -8.78 -12.18 -12.37
N ILE A 107 -8.97 -11.89 -13.66
CA ILE A 107 -10.07 -12.42 -14.48
C ILE A 107 -10.12 -13.96 -14.42
N LYS A 108 -8.95 -14.63 -14.34
CA LYS A 108 -8.87 -16.09 -14.20
C LYS A 108 -9.53 -16.59 -12.91
N LYS A 109 -9.38 -15.85 -11.80
CA LYS A 109 -10.01 -16.21 -10.52
C LYS A 109 -11.53 -16.02 -10.58
N ILE A 110 -12.01 -14.98 -11.27
CA ILE A 110 -13.45 -14.77 -11.49
C ILE A 110 -14.02 -15.93 -12.32
N ALA A 111 -13.35 -16.30 -13.40
CA ALA A 111 -13.77 -17.44 -14.23
C ALA A 111 -13.78 -18.76 -13.43
N ASP A 112 -12.77 -19.00 -12.60
CA ASP A 112 -12.70 -20.20 -11.76
C ASP A 112 -13.82 -20.25 -10.71
N VAL A 113 -14.08 -19.15 -10.02
CA VAL A 113 -15.20 -19.03 -9.07
C VAL A 113 -16.54 -19.18 -9.78
N SER A 114 -16.72 -18.58 -10.95
CA SER A 114 -17.92 -18.71 -11.78
C SER A 114 -18.17 -20.17 -12.17
N ASN A 115 -17.12 -20.89 -12.59
CA ASN A 115 -17.19 -22.32 -12.88
C ASN A 115 -17.55 -23.16 -11.64
N LEU A 116 -16.98 -22.82 -10.48
CA LEU A 116 -17.28 -23.50 -9.23
C LEU A 116 -18.75 -23.30 -8.84
N LEU A 117 -19.26 -22.07 -8.90
CA LEU A 117 -20.64 -21.74 -8.58
C LEU A 117 -21.62 -22.42 -9.55
N SER A 118 -21.31 -22.42 -10.85
CA SER A 118 -22.12 -23.13 -11.84
C SER A 118 -22.18 -24.65 -11.59
N LYS A 119 -21.09 -25.26 -11.12
CA LYS A 119 -21.07 -26.70 -10.77
C LYS A 119 -21.90 -27.04 -9.54
N HIS A 120 -21.93 -26.17 -8.54
CA HIS A 120 -22.60 -26.43 -7.27
C HIS A 120 -24.08 -26.00 -7.24
N PHE A 121 -24.42 -24.91 -7.92
CA PHE A 121 -25.75 -24.29 -7.86
C PHE A 121 -26.47 -24.27 -9.22
N GLY A 122 -25.85 -24.79 -10.29
CA GLY A 122 -26.38 -24.77 -11.65
C GLY A 122 -26.05 -23.48 -12.40
N GLU A 123 -26.39 -23.42 -13.69
CA GLU A 123 -26.08 -22.26 -14.56
C GLU A 123 -26.79 -20.97 -14.10
N ASP A 124 -27.94 -21.10 -13.41
CA ASP A 124 -28.77 -19.98 -12.92
C ASP A 124 -28.30 -19.39 -11.58
N TRP A 125 -27.10 -19.75 -11.08
CA TRP A 125 -26.61 -19.30 -9.78
C TRP A 125 -26.60 -17.78 -9.59
N ARG A 126 -26.54 -17.00 -10.68
CA ARG A 126 -26.59 -15.53 -10.69
C ARG A 126 -27.91 -14.94 -10.20
N THR A 127 -28.98 -15.74 -10.21
CA THR A 127 -30.32 -15.35 -9.72
C THR A 127 -30.44 -15.50 -8.21
N ILE A 128 -29.54 -16.26 -7.58
CA ILE A 128 -29.57 -16.55 -6.15
C ILE A 128 -29.05 -15.33 -5.36
N GLU A 129 -29.90 -14.77 -4.51
CA GLU A 129 -29.58 -13.55 -3.73
C GLU A 129 -28.41 -13.75 -2.77
N SER A 130 -28.26 -14.94 -2.18
CA SER A 130 -27.12 -15.25 -1.30
C SER A 130 -25.77 -15.25 -2.02
N LEU A 131 -25.75 -15.32 -3.36
CA LEU A 131 -24.55 -15.27 -4.20
C LEU A 131 -24.37 -13.91 -4.90
N ALA A 132 -25.19 -12.91 -4.57
CA ALA A 132 -25.16 -11.56 -5.15
C ALA A 132 -23.74 -10.94 -5.11
N TYR A 133 -22.99 -11.17 -4.03
CA TYR A 133 -21.61 -10.70 -3.88
C TYR A 133 -20.70 -11.11 -5.05
N TYR A 134 -20.75 -12.37 -5.50
CA TYR A 134 -19.88 -12.87 -6.57
C TYR A 134 -20.27 -12.32 -7.94
N ARG A 135 -21.58 -12.14 -8.17
CA ARG A 135 -22.11 -11.47 -9.36
C ARG A 135 -21.66 -10.01 -9.40
N ASP A 136 -21.75 -9.31 -8.28
CA ASP A 136 -21.40 -7.89 -8.21
C ASP A 136 -19.87 -7.69 -8.40
N ILE A 137 -19.05 -8.66 -7.99
CA ILE A 137 -17.61 -8.70 -8.32
C ILE A 137 -17.39 -8.87 -9.82
N GLU A 138 -18.07 -9.83 -10.47
CA GLU A 138 -17.94 -10.10 -11.90
C GLU A 138 -18.25 -8.84 -12.73
N LEU A 139 -19.27 -8.07 -12.34
CA LEU A 139 -19.71 -6.84 -13.02
C LEU A 139 -18.79 -5.63 -12.79
N ASN A 140 -18.17 -5.49 -11.62
CA ASN A 140 -17.44 -4.28 -11.23
C ASN A 140 -15.91 -4.37 -11.38
N ASN A 141 -15.38 -5.46 -11.92
CA ASN A 141 -13.95 -5.79 -11.90
C ASN A 141 -13.04 -4.88 -12.77
N ASP A 142 -13.60 -4.07 -13.67
CA ASP A 142 -12.82 -3.28 -14.63
C ASP A 142 -12.33 -1.91 -14.12
N ASN A 143 -12.59 -1.55 -12.85
CA ASN A 143 -12.43 -0.17 -12.37
C ASN A 143 -11.10 0.18 -11.65
N SER A 144 -10.02 -0.61 -11.75
CA SER A 144 -8.70 -0.19 -11.26
C SER A 144 -7.52 -0.91 -11.95
N GLU A 145 -6.51 -0.15 -12.38
CA GLU A 145 -5.23 -0.69 -12.88
C GLU A 145 -4.29 -0.97 -11.69
N GLU A 146 -3.82 -2.21 -11.53
CA GLU A 146 -2.69 -2.53 -10.65
C GLU A 146 -1.46 -2.90 -11.50
N ARG A 147 -0.28 -2.38 -11.13
CA ARG A 147 1.03 -2.84 -11.63
C ARG A 147 1.58 -3.89 -10.66
N GLU A 148 1.90 -5.06 -11.19
CA GLU A 148 2.39 -6.25 -10.46
C GLU A 148 3.91 -6.30 -10.23
N ASP A 149 4.66 -5.18 -10.33
CA ASP A 149 6.12 -5.24 -10.35
C ASP A 149 6.78 -4.86 -9.02
N LEU A 150 6.55 -5.62 -7.95
CA LEU A 150 7.44 -5.65 -6.79
C LEU A 150 7.58 -7.07 -6.25
N VAL A 151 8.53 -7.81 -6.82
CA VAL A 151 9.00 -9.09 -6.29
C VAL A 151 9.97 -8.80 -5.15
N CYS A 152 9.65 -9.25 -3.94
CA CYS A 152 10.55 -9.21 -2.80
C CYS A 152 11.57 -10.35 -2.96
N VAL A 153 12.78 -10.04 -3.43
CA VAL A 153 13.85 -11.04 -3.55
C VAL A 153 14.68 -11.03 -2.26
N PRO A 154 14.93 -12.19 -1.63
CA PRO A 154 15.86 -12.29 -0.52
C PRO A 154 17.23 -11.75 -0.92
N LEU A 155 17.84 -10.92 -0.06
CA LEU A 155 19.22 -10.48 -0.26
C LEU A 155 20.12 -11.65 0.15
N GLU A 156 20.85 -12.26 -0.78
CA GLU A 156 21.92 -13.19 -0.45
C GLU A 156 23.06 -12.39 0.20
N GLU A 157 23.41 -12.74 1.45
CA GLU A 157 24.56 -12.19 2.13
C GLU A 157 25.83 -12.75 1.46
N SER A 158 26.56 -11.91 0.73
CA SER A 158 27.87 -12.29 0.22
C SER A 158 28.87 -12.29 1.38
N ASP A 159 29.29 -13.47 1.83
CA ASP A 159 30.40 -13.70 2.77
C ASP A 159 31.76 -13.34 2.15
N ASN A 160 31.96 -12.08 1.76
CA ASN A 160 33.28 -11.57 1.42
C ASN A 160 33.67 -10.50 2.44
N CYS A 161 34.08 -10.99 3.61
CA CYS A 161 35.01 -10.28 4.47
C CYS A 161 36.41 -10.41 3.85
N ILE A 162 36.95 -9.32 3.32
CA ILE A 162 38.39 -9.08 3.19
C ILE A 162 38.69 -7.81 3.98
#